data_AF-A0A967WAI6-F1
#
_entry.id   AF-A0A967WAI6-F1
#
_cell.length_a   1.000
_cell.length_b   1.000
_cell.length_c   1.000
_cell.angle_alpha   90.00
_cell.angle_beta   90.00
_cell.angle_gamma   90.00
#
_symmetry.space_group_name_H-M   'P 1'
#
loop_
_entity.id
_entity.type
_entity.pdbx_description
1 polymer ?
#
loop_
_entity_poly.entity_id
_entity_poly.type
_entity_poly.pdbx_seq_one_letter_code
_entity_poly.pdbx_strand_id
1 'polypeptide(L)'
;VDLAERDTPTPALVYYLTDYLSEDECAGLINCTASHNPPEWQGIKFNPKHGFPAPTDLTDFIAARANRLQMLDEHVPVADLEEAKSSGDLRGFEPLADFADWILNSGKGNRRIAIDPDRIREHFSSGHVVIDEMHGTSRGYLTSILDEIGVRYQVIHAERDPNLPGLDYANPEEP
;
A
#
# COMPACT_ATOMS: atom_id res chain seq x y z
N VAL A 1 10.75 13.42 -0.62
CA VAL A 1 10.19 12.13 -0.15
C VAL A 1 8.71 12.33 0.04
N ASP A 2 7.91 11.47 -0.58
CA ASP A 2 6.46 11.50 -0.39
C ASP A 2 6.09 10.37 0.57
N LEU A 3 5.36 10.70 1.63
CA LEU A 3 4.98 9.79 2.69
C LEU A 3 3.45 9.74 2.78
N ALA A 4 2.91 8.53 2.76
CA ALA A 4 1.47 8.35 2.90
C ALA A 4 1.02 8.83 4.28
N GLU A 5 -0.08 9.59 4.34
CA GLU A 5 -0.62 10.15 5.58
C GLU A 5 -1.43 9.12 6.40
N ARG A 6 -1.59 7.91 5.85
CA ARG A 6 -2.21 6.73 6.48
C ARG A 6 -1.46 5.46 6.15
N ASP A 7 -1.80 4.38 6.86
CA ASP A 7 -1.47 3.04 6.44
C ASP A 7 -2.05 2.73 5.04
N THR A 8 -1.17 2.30 4.15
CA THR A 8 -1.46 2.17 2.72
C THR A 8 -1.06 0.77 2.26
N PRO A 9 -1.93 0.05 1.52
CA PRO A 9 -1.59 -1.26 1.01
C PRO A 9 -0.58 -1.13 -0.13
N THR A 10 0.32 -2.12 -0.25
CA THR A 10 1.31 -2.20 -1.33
C THR A 10 0.77 -1.81 -2.72
N PRO A 11 -0.38 -2.33 -3.21
CA PRO A 11 -0.91 -1.94 -4.51
C PRO A 11 -1.24 -0.44 -4.65
N ALA A 12 -1.67 0.24 -3.59
CA ALA A 12 -1.94 1.68 -3.64
C ALA A 12 -0.65 2.50 -3.68
N LEU A 13 0.43 2.06 -3.01
CA LEU A 13 1.76 2.65 -3.16
C LEU A 13 2.32 2.44 -4.58
N VAL A 14 2.12 1.25 -5.16
CA VAL A 14 2.54 0.96 -6.54
C VAL A 14 1.78 1.84 -7.52
N TYR A 15 0.45 1.95 -7.38
CA TYR A 15 -0.36 2.89 -8.17
C TYR A 15 0.18 4.31 -8.08
N TYR A 16 0.46 4.79 -6.86
CA TYR A 16 0.98 6.14 -6.66
C TYR A 16 2.30 6.35 -7.42
N LEU A 17 3.21 5.37 -7.36
CA LEU A 17 4.48 5.41 -8.08
C LEU A 17 4.33 5.34 -9.61
N THR A 18 3.43 4.49 -10.14
CA THR A 18 3.42 4.13 -11.58
C THR A 18 2.40 4.88 -12.42
N ASP A 19 1.31 5.36 -11.82
CA ASP A 19 0.16 5.93 -12.53
C ASP A 19 -0.23 7.33 -12.03
N TYR A 20 0.14 7.69 -10.79
CA TYR A 20 -0.13 9.02 -10.23
C TYR A 20 1.05 9.98 -10.45
N LEU A 21 2.26 9.57 -10.08
CA LEU A 21 3.48 10.33 -10.33
C LEU A 21 3.92 10.22 -11.80
N SER A 22 4.64 11.23 -12.26
CA SER A 22 5.32 11.18 -13.57
C SER A 22 6.52 10.25 -13.50
N GLU A 23 6.84 9.56 -14.62
CA GLU A 23 7.82 8.46 -14.66
C GLU A 23 9.20 8.79 -14.04
N ASP A 24 9.66 10.04 -14.18
CA ASP A 24 10.99 10.47 -13.74
C ASP A 24 10.98 11.23 -12.40
N GLU A 25 9.83 11.32 -11.72
CA GLU A 25 9.72 12.04 -10.43
C GLU A 25 10.24 11.23 -9.24
N CYS A 26 10.26 9.89 -9.34
CA CYS A 26 10.60 9.03 -8.21
C CYS A 26 11.46 7.81 -8.61
N ALA A 27 12.51 7.54 -7.85
CA ALA A 27 13.41 6.41 -8.11
C ALA A 27 12.78 5.04 -7.75
N GLY A 28 11.80 5.02 -6.86
CA GLY A 28 11.14 3.82 -6.35
C GLY A 28 10.44 4.09 -5.03
N LEU A 29 9.77 3.07 -4.50
CA LEU A 29 9.04 3.14 -3.24
C LEU A 29 9.71 2.27 -2.17
N ILE A 30 9.60 2.72 -0.93
CA ILE A 30 9.90 1.92 0.27
C ILE A 30 8.58 1.50 0.89
N ASN A 31 8.46 0.21 1.21
CA ASN A 31 7.28 -0.35 1.86
C ASN A 31 7.67 -0.96 3.21
N CYS A 32 7.10 -0.41 4.28
CA CYS A 32 7.30 -0.88 5.65
C CYS A 32 6.22 -1.92 5.99
N THR A 33 6.45 -3.18 5.60
CA THR A 33 5.54 -4.29 5.84
C THR A 33 6.27 -5.63 5.92
N ALA A 34 5.87 -6.47 6.87
CA ALA A 34 6.22 -7.89 6.93
C ALA A 34 5.14 -8.79 6.30
N SER A 35 4.27 -8.24 5.45
CA SER A 35 3.14 -8.95 4.85
C SER A 35 2.19 -9.51 5.91
N HIS A 36 2.10 -10.84 6.04
CA HIS A 36 1.24 -11.55 6.97
C HIS A 36 2.00 -12.13 8.17
N ASN A 37 3.28 -11.77 8.35
CA ASN A 37 4.05 -12.24 9.50
C ASN A 37 3.43 -11.77 10.82
N PRO A 38 3.72 -12.46 11.93
CA PRO A 38 3.24 -12.08 13.26
C PRO A 38 3.59 -10.63 13.66
N PRO A 39 2.80 -10.00 14.55
CA PRO A 39 2.95 -8.59 14.96
C PRO A 39 4.37 -8.15 15.39
N GLU A 40 5.13 -9.07 15.98
CA GLU A 40 6.50 -8.80 16.46
C GLU A 40 7.52 -8.68 15.32
N TRP A 41 7.14 -9.03 14.09
CA TRP A 41 8.01 -8.95 12.91
C TRP A 41 7.75 -7.65 12.14
N GLN A 42 8.83 -7.07 11.61
CA GLN A 42 8.79 -5.91 10.73
C GLN A 42 9.61 -6.18 9.48
N GLY A 43 9.29 -5.48 8.39
CA GLY A 43 9.95 -5.64 7.11
C GLY A 43 10.05 -4.32 6.38
N ILE A 44 11.13 -4.15 5.62
CA ILE A 44 11.32 -3.04 4.69
C ILE A 44 11.58 -3.65 3.33
N LYS A 45 10.80 -3.24 2.33
CA LYS A 45 10.91 -3.68 0.94
C LYS A 45 11.15 -2.47 0.05
N PHE A 46 11.85 -2.69 -1.07
CA PHE A 46 12.03 -1.69 -2.11
C PHE A 46 11.41 -2.17 -3.41
N ASN A 47 10.62 -1.31 -4.06
CA ASN A 47 10.19 -1.52 -5.44
C ASN A 47 10.79 -0.39 -6.30
N PRO A 48 11.53 -0.70 -7.38
CA PRO A 48 12.04 0.32 -8.30
C PRO A 48 10.91 1.08 -9.00
N LYS A 49 11.24 2.13 -9.77
CA LYS A 49 10.29 3.01 -10.47
C LYS A 49 9.12 2.33 -11.22
N HIS A 50 9.29 1.08 -11.67
CA HIS A 50 8.25 0.33 -12.36
C HIS A 50 7.28 -0.42 -11.42
N GLY A 51 7.43 -0.30 -10.10
CA GLY A 51 6.52 -0.85 -9.10
C GLY A 51 6.67 -2.36 -8.82
N PHE A 52 7.38 -3.11 -9.65
CA PHE A 52 7.65 -4.53 -9.40
C PHE A 52 8.59 -4.74 -8.21
N PRO A 53 8.57 -5.92 -7.55
CA PRO A 53 9.58 -6.26 -6.55
C PRO A 53 10.99 -6.07 -7.12
N ALA A 54 11.90 -5.49 -6.33
CA ALA A 54 13.28 -5.31 -6.76
C ALA A 54 13.93 -6.66 -7.14
N PRO A 55 14.64 -6.73 -8.28
CA PRO A 55 15.36 -7.94 -8.67
C PRO A 55 16.52 -8.21 -7.72
N THR A 56 16.96 -9.47 -7.66
CA THR A 56 17.96 -9.94 -6.68
C THR A 56 19.28 -9.18 -6.75
N ASP A 57 19.76 -8.85 -7.94
CA ASP A 57 20.99 -8.07 -8.13
C ASP A 57 20.90 -6.69 -7.47
N LEU A 58 19.74 -6.04 -7.53
CA LEU A 58 19.47 -4.78 -6.87
C LEU A 58 19.33 -4.95 -5.35
N THR A 59 18.61 -5.97 -4.88
CA THR A 59 18.46 -6.18 -3.43
C THR A 59 19.78 -6.57 -2.78
N ASP A 60 20.61 -7.37 -3.46
CA ASP A 60 21.95 -7.74 -3.00
C ASP A 60 22.86 -6.51 -2.91
N PHE A 61 22.80 -5.62 -3.90
CA PHE A 61 23.53 -4.35 -3.87
C PHE A 61 23.12 -3.49 -2.67
N ILE A 62 21.82 -3.29 -2.45
CA ILE A 62 21.29 -2.50 -1.33
C ILE A 62 21.71 -3.13 0.01
N ALA A 63 21.55 -4.44 0.16
CA ALA A 63 21.92 -5.16 1.38
C ALA A 63 23.43 -5.07 1.67
N ALA A 64 24.27 -5.27 0.64
CA ALA A 64 25.72 -5.14 0.78
C ALA A 64 26.13 -3.71 1.18
N ARG A 65 25.50 -2.68 0.62
CA ARG A 65 25.78 -1.28 0.99
C ARG A 65 25.34 -0.97 2.42
N ALA A 66 24.15 -1.41 2.83
CA ALA A 66 23.63 -1.22 4.18
C ALA A 66 24.53 -1.90 5.22
N ASN A 67 24.91 -3.16 4.99
CA ASN A 67 25.83 -3.91 5.86
C ASN A 67 27.20 -3.23 5.96
N ARG A 68 27.74 -2.72 4.85
CA ARG A 68 29.00 -1.98 4.85
C ARG A 68 28.92 -0.70 5.68
N LEU A 69 27.86 0.09 5.52
CA LEU A 69 27.63 1.32 6.30
C LEU A 69 27.62 1.01 7.79
N GLN A 70 26.91 -0.05 8.19
CA GLN A 70 26.84 -0.50 9.58
C GLN A 70 28.20 -1.00 10.10
N MET A 71 28.93 -1.80 9.33
CA MET A 71 30.26 -2.32 9.73
C MET A 71 31.30 -1.22 9.94
N LEU A 72 31.21 -0.14 9.17
CA LEU A 72 32.13 0.99 9.23
C LEU A 72 31.67 2.07 10.22
N ASP A 73 30.51 1.89 10.86
CA ASP A 73 29.85 2.92 11.68
C ASP A 73 29.77 4.27 10.93
N GLU A 74 29.49 4.20 9.62
CA GLU A 74 29.38 5.38 8.76
C GLU A 74 28.13 6.18 9.16
N HIS A 75 28.33 7.45 9.51
CA HIS A 75 27.22 8.36 9.76
C HIS A 75 26.42 8.62 8.49
N VAL A 76 25.14 8.23 8.49
CA VAL A 76 24.20 8.54 7.40
C VAL A 76 23.48 9.85 7.73
N PRO A 77 23.32 10.78 6.76
CA PRO A 77 22.54 11.99 6.99
C PRO A 77 21.12 11.68 7.47
N VAL A 78 20.70 12.38 8.53
CA VAL A 78 19.33 12.33 9.06
C VAL A 78 18.74 13.73 8.95
N ALA A 79 17.51 13.83 8.47
CA ALA A 79 16.79 15.10 8.40
C ALA A 79 15.90 15.28 9.64
N ASP A 80 15.75 16.52 10.10
CA ASP A 80 14.68 16.88 11.02
C ASP A 80 13.33 16.84 10.29
N LEU A 81 12.31 16.25 10.92
CA LEU A 81 11.03 16.02 10.27
C LEU A 81 10.25 17.32 10.04
N GLU A 82 10.32 18.27 10.97
CA GLU A 82 9.58 19.52 10.84
C GLU A 82 10.27 20.45 9.84
N GLU A 83 11.60 20.49 9.84
CA GLU A 83 12.38 21.19 8.82
C GLU A 83 12.09 20.61 7.43
N ALA A 84 12.17 19.29 7.25
CA ALA A 84 11.92 18.63 5.96
C ALA A 84 10.50 18.86 5.44
N LYS A 85 9.49 18.91 6.33
CA LYS A 85 8.13 19.29 5.94
C LYS A 85 8.06 20.75 5.49
N SER A 86 8.70 21.65 6.23
CA SER A 86 8.67 23.09 5.94
C SER A 86 9.42 23.48 4.65
N SER A 87 10.49 22.74 4.31
CA SER A 87 11.28 22.93 3.09
C SER A 87 10.66 22.27 1.86
N GLY A 88 9.70 21.35 2.05
CA GLY A 88 9.10 20.55 0.99
C GLY A 88 9.88 19.27 0.64
N ASP A 89 10.93 18.92 1.40
CA ASP A 89 11.68 17.68 1.25
C ASP A 89 10.90 16.44 1.73
N LEU A 90 9.92 16.63 2.62
CA LEU A 90 8.94 15.64 3.06
C LEU A 90 7.53 16.13 2.76
N ARG A 91 6.81 15.42 1.90
CA ARG A 91 5.43 15.77 1.48
C ARG A 91 4.47 14.64 1.87
N GLY A 92 3.30 15.00 2.36
CA GLY A 92 2.21 14.06 2.61
C GLY A 92 1.44 13.76 1.33
N PHE A 93 0.92 12.55 1.19
CA PHE A 93 -0.11 12.22 0.21
C PHE A 93 -1.14 11.26 0.81
N GLU A 94 -2.37 11.30 0.28
CA GLU A 94 -3.43 10.40 0.70
C GLU A 94 -4.04 9.66 -0.49
N PRO A 95 -3.71 8.38 -0.71
CA PRO A 95 -3.99 7.72 -1.98
C PRO A 95 -5.36 7.03 -2.06
N LEU A 96 -6.16 6.98 -0.98
CA LEU A 96 -7.36 6.13 -0.96
C LEU A 96 -8.36 6.48 -2.06
N ALA A 97 -8.78 7.74 -2.15
CA ALA A 97 -9.79 8.17 -3.11
C ALA A 97 -9.31 7.99 -4.55
N ASP A 98 -8.11 8.49 -4.84
CA ASP A 98 -7.52 8.41 -6.18
C ASP A 98 -7.27 6.96 -6.62
N PHE A 99 -6.87 6.08 -5.68
CA PHE A 99 -6.73 4.65 -5.96
C PHE A 99 -8.07 3.97 -6.23
N ALA A 100 -9.12 4.27 -5.44
CA ALA A 100 -10.46 3.72 -5.67
C ALA A 100 -10.99 4.14 -7.04
N ASP A 101 -10.85 5.42 -7.40
CA ASP A 101 -11.21 5.95 -8.71
C ASP A 101 -10.40 5.29 -9.84
N TRP A 102 -9.10 5.09 -9.62
CA TRP A 102 -8.24 4.41 -10.58
C TRP A 102 -8.63 2.94 -10.83
N ILE A 103 -9.10 2.24 -9.79
CA ILE A 103 -9.66 0.88 -9.90
C ILE A 103 -10.97 0.91 -10.70
N LEU A 104 -11.92 1.77 -10.33
CA LEU A 104 -13.23 1.89 -10.99
C LEU A 104 -13.15 2.34 -12.45
N ASN A 105 -12.06 3.01 -12.83
CA ASN A 105 -11.77 3.40 -14.21
C ASN A 105 -10.76 2.48 -14.92
N SER A 106 -10.40 1.34 -14.33
CA SER A 106 -9.57 0.34 -15.01
C SER A 106 -10.24 -0.14 -16.30
N GLY A 107 -9.45 -0.31 -17.36
CA GLY A 107 -9.92 -0.65 -18.70
C GLY A 107 -10.55 0.50 -19.49
N LYS A 108 -10.76 1.69 -18.89
CA LYS A 108 -11.22 2.88 -19.60
C LYS A 108 -10.02 3.68 -20.10
N GLY A 109 -9.66 3.50 -21.37
CA GLY A 109 -8.55 4.22 -22.00
C GLY A 109 -7.16 3.68 -21.64
N ASN A 110 -7.07 2.50 -21.02
CA ASN A 110 -5.81 1.79 -20.76
C ASN A 110 -5.96 0.28 -21.05
N ARG A 111 -4.85 -0.47 -20.91
CA ARG A 111 -4.79 -1.92 -21.18
C ARG A 111 -5.16 -2.79 -19.97
N ARG A 112 -5.65 -2.20 -18.86
CA ARG A 112 -6.06 -2.97 -17.67
C ARG A 112 -7.38 -3.69 -17.93
N ILE A 113 -7.65 -4.70 -17.12
CA ILE A 113 -8.94 -5.40 -17.14
C ILE A 113 -10.04 -4.41 -16.73
N ALA A 114 -11.08 -4.32 -17.55
CA ALA A 114 -12.21 -3.45 -17.26
C ALA A 114 -12.99 -3.95 -16.04
N ILE A 115 -13.32 -3.03 -15.14
CA ILE A 115 -14.27 -3.26 -14.05
C ILE A 115 -15.65 -2.80 -14.52
N ASP A 116 -16.67 -3.63 -14.28
CA ASP A 116 -18.06 -3.35 -14.60
C ASP A 116 -18.87 -3.18 -13.29
N PRO A 117 -19.02 -1.93 -12.80
CA PRO A 117 -19.76 -1.66 -11.57
C PRO A 117 -21.21 -2.16 -11.61
N ASP A 118 -21.88 -2.02 -12.75
CA ASP A 118 -23.29 -2.39 -12.87
C ASP A 118 -23.47 -3.91 -12.74
N ARG A 119 -22.58 -4.68 -13.38
CA ARG A 119 -22.58 -6.15 -13.25
C ARG A 119 -22.24 -6.60 -11.83
N ILE A 120 -21.31 -5.94 -11.15
CA ILE A 120 -20.97 -6.25 -9.75
C ILE A 120 -22.18 -5.95 -8.84
N ARG A 121 -22.79 -4.77 -8.99
CA ARG A 121 -23.99 -4.39 -8.22
C ARG A 121 -25.14 -5.36 -8.44
N GLU A 122 -25.40 -5.75 -9.69
CA GLU A 122 -26.45 -6.71 -10.02
C GLU A 122 -26.18 -8.07 -9.38
N HIS A 123 -24.94 -8.57 -9.48
CA HIS A 123 -24.54 -9.85 -8.91
C HIS A 123 -24.76 -9.91 -7.39
N PHE A 124 -24.41 -8.84 -6.68
CA PHE A 124 -24.53 -8.77 -5.22
C PHE A 124 -25.86 -8.15 -4.73
N SER A 125 -26.82 -7.90 -5.63
CA SER A 125 -28.11 -7.26 -5.29
C SER A 125 -28.91 -8.00 -4.20
N SER A 126 -28.86 -9.33 -4.20
CA SER A 126 -29.51 -10.19 -3.20
C SER A 126 -28.54 -10.75 -2.14
N GLY A 127 -27.24 -10.58 -2.35
CA GLY A 127 -26.19 -11.06 -1.47
C GLY A 127 -25.85 -10.09 -0.34
N HIS A 128 -24.95 -10.56 0.52
CA HIS A 128 -24.30 -9.76 1.55
C HIS A 128 -22.81 -10.11 1.55
N VAL A 129 -21.95 -9.10 1.43
CA VAL A 129 -20.50 -9.26 1.45
C VAL A 129 -20.02 -9.06 2.89
N VAL A 130 -19.17 -9.96 3.39
CA VAL A 130 -18.45 -9.74 4.65
C VAL A 130 -16.99 -9.52 4.29
N ILE A 131 -16.42 -8.43 4.81
CA ILE A 131 -15.02 -8.05 4.59
C ILE A 131 -14.32 -8.11 5.94
N ASP A 132 -13.28 -8.93 6.03
CA ASP A 132 -12.34 -8.85 7.13
C ASP A 132 -11.14 -8.00 6.68
N GLU A 133 -10.96 -6.84 7.30
CA GLU A 133 -9.82 -5.97 7.01
C GLU A 133 -8.57 -6.35 7.80
N MET A 134 -8.70 -7.31 8.72
CA MET A 134 -7.62 -7.92 9.50
C MET A 134 -6.72 -6.91 10.23
N HIS A 135 -7.26 -5.76 10.60
CA HIS A 135 -6.52 -4.60 11.13
C HIS A 135 -5.43 -4.04 10.18
N GLY A 136 -5.40 -4.54 8.94
CA GLY A 136 -4.36 -4.32 7.97
C GLY A 136 -4.41 -2.95 7.32
N THR A 137 -3.48 -2.73 6.39
CA THR A 137 -3.29 -1.45 5.71
C THR A 137 -4.30 -1.19 4.59
N SER A 138 -5.05 -2.21 4.16
CA SER A 138 -6.11 -2.08 3.16
C SER A 138 -7.42 -1.54 3.73
N ARG A 139 -7.45 -1.12 5.00
CA ARG A 139 -8.68 -0.65 5.62
C ARG A 139 -9.29 0.54 4.89
N GLY A 140 -10.58 0.47 4.60
CA GLY A 140 -11.32 1.48 3.85
C GLY A 140 -11.19 1.39 2.33
N TYR A 141 -10.22 0.67 1.77
CA TYR A 141 -9.98 0.68 0.31
C TYR A 141 -11.06 -0.10 -0.45
N LEU A 142 -11.32 -1.35 -0.04
CA LEU A 142 -12.35 -2.16 -0.70
C LEU A 142 -13.75 -1.61 -0.41
N THR A 143 -14.00 -1.16 0.81
CA THR A 143 -15.31 -0.59 1.20
C THR A 143 -15.60 0.68 0.41
N SER A 144 -14.62 1.58 0.21
CA SER A 144 -14.79 2.77 -0.63
C SER A 144 -15.17 2.41 -2.07
N ILE A 145 -14.60 1.35 -2.63
CA ILE A 145 -14.96 0.87 -3.97
C ILE A 145 -16.38 0.29 -3.98
N LEU A 146 -16.76 -0.50 -2.97
CA LEU A 146 -18.10 -1.09 -2.88
C LEU A 146 -19.19 -0.06 -2.61
N ASP A 147 -18.90 1.00 -1.84
CA ASP A 147 -19.79 2.14 -1.62
C ASP A 147 -20.14 2.83 -2.94
N GLU A 148 -19.13 3.12 -3.76
CA GLU A 148 -19.32 3.70 -5.10
C GLU A 148 -20.10 2.79 -6.05
N ILE A 149 -19.91 1.47 -5.95
CA ILE A 149 -20.67 0.50 -6.75
C ILE A 149 -22.12 0.36 -6.25
N GLY A 150 -22.37 0.60 -4.96
CA GLY A 150 -23.65 0.37 -4.29
C GLY A 150 -23.87 -1.08 -3.83
N VAL A 151 -22.80 -1.77 -3.42
CA VAL A 151 -22.85 -3.12 -2.84
C VAL A 151 -22.99 -3.04 -1.32
N ARG A 152 -23.93 -3.80 -0.75
CA ARG A 152 -24.09 -3.92 0.70
C ARG A 152 -23.02 -4.84 1.29
N TYR A 153 -22.35 -4.37 2.34
CA TYR A 153 -21.35 -5.15 3.05
C TYR A 153 -21.43 -4.95 4.57
N GLN A 154 -20.78 -5.85 5.29
CA GLN A 154 -20.40 -5.70 6.69
C GLN A 154 -18.88 -5.86 6.80
N VAL A 155 -18.25 -5.06 7.64
CA VAL A 155 -16.81 -5.12 7.87
C VAL A 155 -16.53 -5.57 9.30
N ILE A 156 -15.49 -6.38 9.46
CA ILE A 156 -14.89 -6.75 10.75
C ILE A 156 -13.41 -6.40 10.74
N HIS A 157 -12.84 -6.19 11.92
CA HIS A 157 -11.43 -5.82 12.12
C HIS A 157 -10.97 -4.59 11.30
N ALA A 158 -11.83 -3.58 11.17
CA ALA A 158 -11.57 -2.33 10.41
C ALA A 158 -10.71 -1.30 11.17
N GLU A 159 -10.30 -1.60 12.40
CA GLU A 159 -9.60 -0.65 13.27
C GLU A 159 -8.09 -0.74 13.09
N ARG A 160 -7.39 0.36 13.34
CA ARG A 160 -5.92 0.35 13.45
C ARG A 160 -5.48 -0.28 14.76
N ASP A 161 -5.14 -1.56 14.74
CA ASP A 161 -4.55 -2.21 15.92
C ASP A 161 -3.36 -3.10 15.53
N PRO A 162 -2.12 -2.70 15.86
CA PRO A 162 -0.94 -3.49 15.55
C PRO A 162 -0.86 -4.80 16.36
N ASN A 163 -1.67 -4.98 17.41
CA ASN A 163 -1.72 -6.24 18.17
C ASN A 163 -2.65 -7.28 17.54
N LEU A 164 -3.34 -6.94 16.45
CA LEU A 164 -4.24 -7.83 15.71
C LEU A 164 -5.25 -8.58 16.60
N PRO A 165 -6.00 -7.89 17.49
CA PRO A 165 -6.88 -8.55 18.44
C PRO A 165 -7.92 -9.43 17.74
N GLY A 166 -8.04 -10.68 18.17
CA GLY A 166 -8.94 -11.65 17.56
C GLY A 166 -8.33 -12.43 16.38
N LEU A 167 -7.05 -12.19 16.04
CA LEU A 167 -6.30 -12.88 14.99
C LEU A 167 -4.93 -13.33 15.51
N ASP A 168 -4.44 -14.49 15.07
CA ASP A 168 -3.05 -14.90 15.35
C ASP A 168 -2.06 -14.12 14.48
N TYR A 169 -2.45 -13.83 13.24
CA TYR A 169 -1.74 -12.97 12.28
C TYR A 169 -2.69 -12.53 11.16
N ALA A 170 -2.32 -11.47 10.44
CA ALA A 170 -3.07 -10.95 9.30
C ALA A 170 -2.83 -11.77 8.01
N ASN A 171 -3.12 -13.08 8.05
CA ASN A 171 -2.95 -14.00 6.92
C ASN A 171 -4.30 -14.50 6.40
N PRO A 172 -4.70 -14.13 5.18
CA PRO A 172 -5.94 -14.62 4.57
C PRO A 172 -5.81 -16.02 3.94
N GLU A 173 -4.62 -16.63 3.95
CA GLU A 173 -4.34 -17.90 3.28
C GLU A 173 -4.57 -19.13 4.17
N GLU A 174 -4.56 -18.94 5.49
CA GLU A 174 -4.78 -20.03 6.45
C GLU A 174 -6.19 -19.92 7.06
N PRO A 175 -7.02 -20.98 6.95
CA PRO A 175 -8.41 -20.98 7.39
C PRO A 175 -8.58 -21.05 8.92
#